data_AF-L7VFW8-F1
#
_entry.id   AF-L7VFW8-F1
#
_cell.length_a   1.000
_cell.length_b   1.000
_cell.length_c   1.000
_cell.angle_alpha   90.00
_cell.angle_beta   90.00
_cell.angle_gamma   90.00
#
_symmetry.space_group_name_H-M   'P 1'
#
loop_
_entity.id
_entity.type
_entity.pdbx_description
1 polymer ?
#
loop_
_entity_poly.entity_id
_entity_poly.type
_entity_poly.pdbx_seq_one_letter_code
_entity_poly.pdbx_strand_id
1 'polypeptide(L)'
;MTKKRILYISSELFPYTSKSSISLKTSIIAKKMHFKGNDVRIFMPRYGIINERKHQLHEVIRLSGMKVIIKNIDKPMMIKVASIPEIRLQVYFIENEEFFKRKGIYSDSLGSSFEDERMLFFTKSVIYAIKKLSWSPDILHIHGWLGACIPLYIKTYYKGDPLFKKTKIVSSIYNENFEKQISIDLIKKIKLDGIKNKSLKHIEKPYLRNLIKLAIDNSDLIIKEDKYVHSEIEYYINLKHA
;
A
#
# COMPACT_ATOMS: atom_id res chain seq x y z
N MET A 1 4.80 -26.04 -10.22
CA MET A 1 5.05 -25.04 -9.16
C MET A 1 3.87 -25.04 -8.20
N THR A 2 4.11 -24.94 -6.89
CA THR A 2 3.02 -24.84 -5.90
C THR A 2 2.32 -23.49 -6.02
N LYS A 3 0.97 -23.50 -6.07
CA LYS A 3 0.13 -22.31 -6.12
C LYS A 3 0.44 -21.41 -4.92
N LYS A 4 0.76 -20.13 -5.16
CA LYS A 4 1.00 -19.13 -4.11
C LYS A 4 -0.18 -18.19 -3.95
N ARG A 5 -0.38 -17.68 -2.73
CA ARG A 5 -1.25 -16.55 -2.42
C ARG A 5 -0.43 -15.27 -2.47
N ILE A 6 -0.73 -14.41 -3.42
CA ILE A 6 0.01 -13.17 -3.66
C ILE A 6 -0.94 -11.99 -3.50
N LEU A 7 -0.64 -11.12 -2.54
CA LEU A 7 -1.36 -9.87 -2.36
C LEU A 7 -0.54 -8.74 -2.95
N TYR A 8 -1.06 -8.10 -3.98
CA TYR A 8 -0.54 -6.82 -4.42
C TYR A 8 -1.22 -5.71 -3.62
N ILE A 9 -0.43 -4.76 -3.13
CA ILE A 9 -0.94 -3.56 -2.48
C ILE A 9 -0.39 -2.40 -3.25
N SER A 10 -1.27 -1.61 -3.87
CA SER A 10 -0.84 -0.56 -4.78
C SER A 10 -1.50 0.77 -4.48
N SER A 11 -0.74 1.85 -4.59
CA SER A 11 -1.29 3.20 -4.59
C SER A 11 -2.12 3.46 -5.85
N GLU A 12 -1.78 2.88 -7.00
CA GLU A 12 -2.45 3.12 -8.28
C GLU A 12 -2.62 1.83 -9.07
N LEU A 13 -3.66 1.72 -9.91
CA LEU A 13 -3.92 0.51 -10.69
C LEU A 13 -4.71 0.81 -11.96
N PHE A 14 -4.16 0.44 -13.12
CA PHE A 14 -4.88 0.51 -14.38
C PHE A 14 -5.85 -0.68 -14.51
N PRO A 15 -7.13 -0.49 -14.92
CA PRO A 15 -7.70 0.71 -15.56
C PRO A 15 -8.47 1.67 -14.63
N TYR A 16 -8.35 1.55 -13.32
CA TYR A 16 -9.11 2.36 -12.36
C TYR A 16 -8.51 3.76 -12.16
N THR A 17 -7.20 3.89 -12.23
CA THR A 17 -6.47 5.16 -12.24
C THR A 17 -5.81 5.40 -13.59
N SER A 18 -5.37 6.65 -13.81
CA SER A 18 -4.58 7.03 -15.00
C SER A 18 -3.31 6.19 -15.13
N LYS A 19 -2.77 6.13 -16.36
CA LYS A 19 -1.53 5.41 -16.66
C LYS A 19 -0.32 6.10 -16.01
N SER A 20 0.17 5.51 -14.94
CA SER A 20 1.48 5.76 -14.32
C SER A 20 2.33 4.49 -14.34
N SER A 21 3.65 4.62 -14.07
CA SER A 21 4.54 3.46 -13.94
C SER A 21 4.03 2.46 -12.89
N ILE A 22 3.56 2.95 -11.75
CA ILE A 22 2.95 2.14 -10.67
C ILE A 22 1.73 1.39 -11.22
N SER A 23 0.75 2.13 -11.74
CA SER A 23 -0.55 1.57 -12.16
C SER A 23 -0.41 0.47 -13.23
N LEU A 24 0.52 0.65 -14.18
CA LEU A 24 0.73 -0.26 -15.30
C LEU A 24 1.50 -1.49 -14.86
N LYS A 25 2.62 -1.31 -14.13
CA LYS A 25 3.46 -2.44 -13.71
C LYS A 25 2.74 -3.34 -12.73
N THR A 26 2.02 -2.78 -11.75
CA THR A 26 1.18 -3.58 -10.84
C THR A 26 0.14 -4.39 -11.62
N SER A 27 -0.56 -3.77 -12.58
CA SER A 27 -1.57 -4.46 -13.39
C SER A 27 -0.96 -5.61 -14.20
N ILE A 28 0.17 -5.37 -14.87
CA ILE A 28 0.89 -6.35 -15.70
C ILE A 28 1.37 -7.53 -14.85
N ILE A 29 2.06 -7.26 -13.74
CA ILE A 29 2.66 -8.33 -12.93
C ILE A 29 1.59 -9.16 -12.21
N ALA A 30 0.54 -8.51 -11.70
CA ALA A 30 -0.58 -9.21 -11.06
C ALA A 30 -1.35 -10.08 -12.06
N LYS A 31 -1.62 -9.58 -13.27
CA LYS A 31 -2.21 -10.35 -14.39
C LYS A 31 -1.34 -11.56 -14.74
N LYS A 32 -0.01 -11.37 -14.86
CA LYS A 32 0.93 -12.45 -15.16
C LYS A 32 0.94 -13.52 -14.07
N MET A 33 0.94 -13.14 -12.80
CA MET A 33 0.90 -14.10 -11.69
C MET A 33 -0.44 -14.83 -11.60
N HIS A 34 -1.54 -14.14 -11.89
CA HIS A 34 -2.87 -14.73 -11.93
C HIS A 34 -2.96 -15.81 -13.01
N PHE A 35 -2.49 -15.54 -14.23
CA PHE A 35 -2.47 -16.54 -15.32
C PHE A 35 -1.50 -17.69 -15.09
N LYS A 36 -0.50 -17.53 -14.23
CA LYS A 36 0.33 -18.64 -13.75
C LYS A 36 -0.39 -19.54 -12.72
N GLY A 37 -1.67 -19.32 -12.45
CA GLY A 37 -2.50 -20.13 -11.56
C GLY A 37 -2.42 -19.76 -10.08
N ASN A 38 -1.76 -18.64 -9.73
CA ASN A 38 -1.67 -18.17 -8.35
C ASN A 38 -3.01 -17.59 -7.86
N ASP A 39 -3.27 -17.67 -6.55
CA ASP A 39 -4.37 -16.93 -5.93
C ASP A 39 -3.90 -15.49 -5.72
N VAL A 40 -4.30 -14.61 -6.64
CA VAL A 40 -3.88 -13.22 -6.67
C VAL A 40 -5.03 -12.32 -6.25
N ARG A 41 -4.74 -11.39 -5.36
CA ARG A 41 -5.66 -10.33 -4.96
C ARG A 41 -4.93 -9.00 -4.97
N ILE A 42 -5.65 -7.91 -5.19
CA ILE A 42 -5.08 -6.56 -5.17
C ILE A 42 -5.85 -5.72 -4.15
N PHE A 43 -5.14 -4.96 -3.32
CA PHE A 43 -5.71 -3.86 -2.54
C PHE A 43 -5.24 -2.52 -3.12
N MET A 44 -6.18 -1.60 -3.27
CA MET A 44 -5.89 -0.21 -3.62
C MET A 44 -6.89 0.73 -2.93
N PRO A 45 -6.64 2.04 -2.89
CA PRO A 45 -7.64 2.99 -2.41
C PRO A 45 -8.79 3.12 -3.40
N ARG A 46 -10.00 3.34 -2.88
CA ARG A 46 -11.07 3.94 -3.66
C ARG A 46 -10.82 5.44 -3.72
N TYR A 47 -10.11 5.91 -4.75
CA TYR A 47 -10.08 7.35 -5.04
C TYR A 47 -11.39 7.86 -5.62
N GLY A 48 -11.75 9.10 -5.31
CA GLY A 48 -12.98 9.76 -5.78
C GLY A 48 -13.08 9.87 -7.31
N ILE A 49 -11.94 9.84 -8.00
CA ILE A 49 -11.87 9.80 -9.48
C ILE A 49 -12.31 8.45 -10.08
N ILE A 50 -12.40 7.39 -9.27
CA ILE A 50 -12.81 6.06 -9.74
C ILE A 50 -14.33 6.03 -9.87
N ASN A 51 -14.79 5.83 -11.10
CA ASN A 51 -16.21 5.73 -11.42
C ASN A 51 -16.75 4.34 -11.04
N GLU A 52 -17.53 4.28 -9.96
CA GLU A 52 -18.09 3.03 -9.43
C GLU A 52 -19.01 2.32 -10.41
N ARG A 53 -19.89 3.07 -11.09
CA ARG A 53 -20.86 2.50 -12.02
C ARG A 53 -20.18 1.88 -13.23
N LYS A 54 -19.21 2.58 -13.82
CA LYS A 54 -18.41 2.11 -14.95
C LYS A 54 -17.67 0.82 -14.62
N HIS A 55 -17.13 0.73 -13.40
CA HIS A 55 -16.29 -0.37 -12.97
C HIS A 55 -17.02 -1.45 -12.15
N GLN A 56 -18.33 -1.30 -11.94
CA GLN A 56 -19.16 -2.25 -11.19
C GLN A 56 -18.57 -2.57 -9.80
N LEU A 57 -18.24 -1.52 -9.04
CA LEU A 57 -17.76 -1.71 -7.67
C LEU A 57 -18.94 -2.11 -6.78
N HIS A 58 -18.80 -3.22 -6.07
CA HIS A 58 -19.78 -3.73 -5.13
C HIS A 58 -19.24 -3.72 -3.71
N GLU A 59 -20.07 -3.32 -2.74
CA GLU A 59 -19.67 -3.40 -1.34
C GLU A 59 -19.51 -4.86 -0.89
N VAL A 60 -18.46 -5.11 -0.11
CA VAL A 60 -18.21 -6.41 0.52
C VAL A 60 -18.87 -6.40 1.89
N ILE A 61 -20.16 -6.77 1.95
CA ILE A 61 -21.00 -6.70 3.16
C ILE A 61 -20.36 -7.39 4.37
N ARG A 62 -19.71 -8.54 4.19
CA ARG A 62 -19.01 -9.26 5.28
C ARG A 62 -17.81 -8.50 5.89
N LEU A 63 -17.37 -7.42 5.25
CA LEU A 63 -16.33 -6.49 5.71
C LEU A 63 -16.89 -5.09 6.02
N SER A 64 -18.23 -4.93 6.04
CA SER A 64 -18.87 -3.65 6.36
C SER A 64 -18.75 -3.33 7.85
N GLY A 65 -18.98 -2.05 8.20
CA GLY A 65 -18.98 -1.57 9.58
C GLY A 65 -17.61 -1.57 10.27
N MET A 66 -16.53 -1.84 9.53
CA MET A 66 -15.19 -1.81 10.09
C MET A 66 -14.73 -0.38 10.37
N LYS A 67 -14.00 -0.20 11.47
CA LYS A 67 -13.42 1.08 11.87
C LYS A 67 -11.92 0.92 12.06
N VAL A 68 -11.18 1.97 11.73
CA VAL A 68 -9.73 2.05 11.88
C VAL A 68 -9.42 3.22 12.78
N ILE A 69 -8.66 2.96 13.85
CA ILE A 69 -8.29 4.00 14.81
C ILE A 69 -7.10 4.79 14.25
N ILE A 70 -7.32 6.10 14.04
CA ILE A 70 -6.31 7.10 13.69
C ILE A 70 -6.43 8.23 14.70
N LYS A 71 -5.35 8.53 15.44
CA LYS A 71 -5.35 9.54 16.53
C LYS A 71 -6.40 9.27 17.64
N ASN A 72 -6.64 8.03 18.03
CA ASN A 72 -7.73 7.67 18.95
C ASN A 72 -9.14 8.04 18.44
N ILE A 73 -9.28 8.33 17.14
CA ILE A 73 -10.55 8.59 16.49
C ILE A 73 -10.86 7.39 15.59
N ASP A 74 -12.06 6.86 15.75
CA ASP A 74 -12.60 5.85 14.86
C ASP A 74 -12.89 6.45 13.49
N LYS A 75 -12.16 6.01 12.47
CA LYS A 75 -12.42 6.35 11.07
C LYS A 75 -13.15 5.19 10.41
N PRO A 76 -14.33 5.39 9.79
CA PRO A 76 -15.04 4.32 9.11
C PRO A 76 -14.23 3.84 7.91
N MET A 77 -14.23 2.53 7.69
CA MET A 77 -13.64 1.88 6.54
C MET A 77 -14.71 1.04 5.85
N MET A 78 -14.90 1.29 4.56
CA MET A 78 -15.70 0.45 3.69
C MET A 78 -14.80 -0.25 2.68
N ILE A 79 -15.15 -1.47 2.30
CA ILE A 79 -14.43 -2.23 1.28
C ILE A 79 -15.36 -2.53 0.14
N LYS A 80 -14.97 -2.08 -1.05
CA LYS A 80 -15.62 -2.47 -2.31
C LYS A 80 -14.76 -3.47 -3.06
N VAL A 81 -15.37 -4.23 -3.94
CA VAL A 81 -14.69 -5.17 -4.83
C VAL A 81 -15.14 -4.95 -6.26
N ALA A 82 -14.20 -5.06 -7.18
CA ALA A 82 -14.47 -5.21 -8.60
C ALA A 82 -13.45 -6.19 -9.19
N SER A 83 -13.64 -6.56 -10.44
CA SER A 83 -12.68 -7.34 -11.20
C SER A 83 -12.04 -6.49 -12.28
N ILE A 84 -10.72 -6.64 -12.49
CA ILE A 84 -10.08 -6.09 -13.69
C ILE A 84 -10.80 -6.69 -14.91
N PRO A 85 -11.28 -5.85 -15.86
CA PRO A 85 -11.92 -6.32 -17.07
C PRO A 85 -11.07 -7.36 -17.81
N GLU A 86 -11.70 -8.23 -18.58
CA GLU A 86 -11.10 -9.35 -19.35
C GLU A 86 -10.55 -10.51 -18.52
N ILE A 87 -9.89 -10.25 -17.39
CA ILE A 87 -9.14 -11.28 -16.65
C ILE A 87 -9.81 -11.74 -15.36
N ARG A 88 -10.91 -11.10 -14.95
CA ARG A 88 -11.67 -11.43 -13.73
C ARG A 88 -10.85 -11.41 -12.43
N LEU A 89 -9.70 -10.74 -12.41
CA LEU A 89 -8.83 -10.61 -11.23
C LEU A 89 -9.45 -9.67 -10.19
N GLN A 90 -9.64 -10.16 -8.96
CA GLN A 90 -10.27 -9.40 -7.88
C GLN A 90 -9.40 -8.26 -7.35
N VAL A 91 -10.03 -7.09 -7.23
CA VAL A 91 -9.45 -5.88 -6.65
C VAL A 91 -10.35 -5.39 -5.53
N TYR A 92 -9.78 -5.25 -4.34
CA TYR A 92 -10.40 -4.69 -3.15
C TYR A 92 -10.04 -3.22 -3.02
N PHE A 93 -11.05 -2.38 -2.92
CA PHE A 93 -10.92 -0.95 -2.79
C PHE A 93 -11.18 -0.54 -1.34
N ILE A 94 -10.18 0.04 -0.69
CA ILE A 94 -10.34 0.66 0.63
C ILE A 94 -10.96 2.03 0.44
N GLU A 95 -12.17 2.20 0.94
CA GLU A 95 -12.93 3.44 0.84
C GLU A 95 -13.05 4.14 2.20
N ASN A 96 -12.79 5.44 2.16
CA ASN A 96 -13.07 6.39 3.22
C ASN A 96 -13.23 7.76 2.57
N GLU A 97 -14.31 8.46 2.92
CA GLU A 97 -14.67 9.71 2.24
C GLU A 97 -13.65 10.82 2.50
N GLU A 98 -13.16 10.96 3.72
CA GLU A 98 -12.20 11.98 4.15
C GLU A 98 -10.84 11.82 3.46
N PHE A 99 -10.34 10.59 3.36
CA PHE A 99 -8.99 10.33 2.85
C PHE A 99 -8.93 10.18 1.34
N PHE A 100 -9.95 9.60 0.70
CA PHE A 100 -9.85 9.19 -0.71
C PHE A 100 -10.90 9.76 -1.65
N LYS A 101 -12.05 10.27 -1.18
CA LYS A 101 -13.12 10.83 -2.03
C LYS A 101 -12.78 12.26 -2.50
N ARG A 102 -11.67 12.39 -3.22
CA ARG A 102 -11.10 13.65 -3.74
C ARG A 102 -11.04 13.63 -5.27
N LYS A 103 -10.92 14.81 -5.88
CA LYS A 103 -10.81 15.00 -7.34
C LYS A 103 -9.42 14.68 -7.92
N GLY A 104 -8.44 14.33 -7.09
CA GLY A 104 -7.08 13.98 -7.49
C GLY A 104 -6.47 12.88 -6.63
N ILE A 105 -5.32 12.36 -7.06
CA ILE A 105 -4.55 11.35 -6.29
C ILE A 105 -3.52 12.00 -5.37
N TYR A 106 -2.81 13.03 -5.81
CA TYR A 106 -1.67 13.61 -5.06
C TYR A 106 -2.01 14.96 -4.42
N SER A 107 -2.68 15.82 -5.18
CA SER A 107 -3.02 17.19 -4.80
C SER A 107 -4.42 17.56 -5.29
N ASP A 108 -4.93 18.68 -4.78
CA ASP A 108 -6.13 19.33 -5.33
C ASP A 108 -5.83 20.08 -6.65
N SER A 109 -6.84 20.74 -7.18
CA SER A 109 -6.75 21.55 -8.40
C SER A 109 -5.89 22.80 -8.26
N LEU A 110 -5.56 23.22 -7.04
CA LEU A 110 -4.68 24.36 -6.75
C LEU A 110 -3.23 23.91 -6.52
N GLY A 111 -2.95 22.60 -6.57
CA GLY A 111 -1.63 22.03 -6.35
C GLY A 111 -1.31 21.74 -4.88
N SER A 112 -2.25 21.95 -3.96
CA SER A 112 -2.03 21.65 -2.54
C SER A 112 -2.03 20.14 -2.32
N SER A 113 -0.95 19.62 -1.74
CA SER A 113 -0.80 18.19 -1.46
C SER A 113 -1.83 17.72 -0.44
N PHE A 114 -2.37 16.51 -0.67
CA PHE A 114 -3.25 15.88 0.30
C PHE A 114 -2.48 15.32 1.50
N GLU A 115 -3.17 15.27 2.65
CA GLU A 115 -2.62 14.81 3.92
C GLU A 115 -2.04 13.40 3.86
N ASP A 116 -0.87 13.21 4.47
CA ASP A 116 -0.19 11.91 4.49
C ASP A 116 -0.82 10.90 5.47
N GLU A 117 -1.75 11.33 6.34
CA GLU A 117 -2.49 10.43 7.25
C GLU A 117 -3.22 9.31 6.51
N ARG A 118 -3.59 9.54 5.24
CA ARG A 118 -4.15 8.53 4.37
C ARG A 118 -3.25 7.30 4.20
N MET A 119 -1.91 7.44 4.30
CA MET A 119 -0.97 6.32 4.29
C MET A 119 -1.16 5.40 5.49
N LEU A 120 -1.32 6.00 6.67
CA LEU A 120 -1.53 5.26 7.91
C LEU A 120 -2.91 4.61 7.93
N PHE A 121 -3.94 5.35 7.52
CA PHE A 121 -5.28 4.80 7.36
C PHE A 121 -5.28 3.62 6.40
N PHE A 122 -4.68 3.76 5.20
CA PHE A 122 -4.59 2.69 4.22
C PHE A 122 -3.84 1.47 4.76
N THR A 123 -2.69 1.69 5.39
CA THR A 123 -1.86 0.63 5.99
C THR A 123 -2.65 -0.19 7.00
N LYS A 124 -3.27 0.46 7.99
CA LYS A 124 -4.09 -0.21 9.00
C LYS A 124 -5.31 -0.89 8.38
N SER A 125 -5.97 -0.22 7.45
CA SER A 125 -7.14 -0.73 6.71
C SER A 125 -6.85 -2.04 5.98
N VAL A 126 -5.76 -2.09 5.21
CA VAL A 126 -5.34 -3.29 4.47
C VAL A 126 -5.02 -4.43 5.43
N ILE A 127 -4.26 -4.18 6.50
CA ILE A 127 -3.92 -5.22 7.48
C ILE A 127 -5.17 -5.75 8.18
N TYR A 128 -6.08 -4.87 8.60
CA TYR A 128 -7.35 -5.29 9.20
C TYR A 128 -8.20 -6.11 8.24
N ALA A 129 -8.29 -5.71 6.96
CA ALA A 129 -9.02 -6.44 5.94
C ALA A 129 -8.45 -7.85 5.74
N ILE A 130 -7.12 -7.99 5.64
CA ILE A 130 -6.44 -9.29 5.51
C ILE A 130 -6.77 -10.20 6.71
N LYS A 131 -6.71 -9.65 7.93
CA LYS A 131 -7.04 -10.40 9.15
C LYS A 131 -8.49 -10.85 9.19
N LYS A 132 -9.44 -9.96 8.85
CA LYS A 132 -10.88 -10.26 8.82
C LYS A 132 -11.24 -11.27 7.74
N LEU A 133 -10.51 -11.27 6.62
CA LEU A 133 -10.60 -12.28 5.56
C LEU A 133 -10.04 -13.64 5.96
N SER A 134 -9.26 -13.71 7.04
CA SER A 134 -8.46 -14.88 7.43
C SER A 134 -7.64 -15.46 6.26
N TRP A 135 -7.20 -14.59 5.35
CA TRP A 135 -6.49 -14.97 4.13
C TRP A 135 -5.02 -14.60 4.29
N SER A 136 -4.18 -15.57 4.67
CA SER A 136 -2.75 -15.38 4.91
C SER A 136 -1.97 -15.35 3.59
N PRO A 137 -1.45 -14.20 3.11
CA PRO A 137 -0.66 -14.16 1.89
C PRO A 137 0.70 -14.84 2.09
N ASP A 138 1.15 -15.62 1.11
CA ASP A 138 2.54 -16.08 1.07
C ASP A 138 3.46 -14.90 0.73
N ILE A 139 2.99 -13.99 -0.13
CA ILE A 139 3.73 -12.81 -0.59
C ILE A 139 2.84 -11.57 -0.46
N LEU A 140 3.35 -10.55 0.23
CA LEU A 140 2.88 -9.16 0.18
C LEU A 140 3.78 -8.38 -0.77
N HIS A 141 3.25 -7.94 -1.92
CA HIS A 141 4.00 -7.16 -2.90
C HIS A 141 3.46 -5.73 -2.95
N ILE A 142 4.25 -4.79 -2.47
CA ILE A 142 3.87 -3.39 -2.29
C ILE A 142 4.38 -2.55 -3.45
N HIS A 143 3.49 -1.70 -3.98
CA HIS A 143 3.74 -0.79 -5.08
C HIS A 143 3.31 0.64 -4.72
N GLY A 144 4.26 1.57 -4.83
CA GLY A 144 4.02 3.01 -4.65
C GLY A 144 3.97 3.49 -3.19
N TRP A 145 4.03 4.81 -3.03
CA TRP A 145 4.17 5.50 -1.75
C TRP A 145 3.12 5.15 -0.69
N LEU A 146 1.86 4.93 -1.07
CA LEU A 146 0.77 4.83 -0.07
C LEU A 146 0.90 3.59 0.83
N GLY A 147 1.43 2.49 0.30
CA GLY A 147 1.66 1.25 1.03
C GLY A 147 2.99 1.21 1.79
N ALA A 148 3.81 2.27 1.74
CA ALA A 148 5.19 2.25 2.25
C ALA A 148 5.31 1.96 3.75
N CYS A 149 4.26 2.20 4.56
CA CYS A 149 4.28 1.87 5.99
C CYS A 149 3.97 0.39 6.27
N ILE A 150 3.40 -0.36 5.33
CA ILE A 150 2.96 -1.75 5.57
C ILE A 150 4.12 -2.68 5.99
N PRO A 151 5.31 -2.66 5.35
CA PRO A 151 6.43 -3.52 5.77
C PRO A 151 6.79 -3.31 7.23
N LEU A 152 6.89 -2.05 7.65
CA LEU A 152 7.19 -1.67 9.03
C LEU A 152 6.15 -2.27 9.99
N TYR A 153 4.86 -2.07 9.73
CA TYR A 153 3.79 -2.55 10.61
C TYR A 153 3.78 -4.08 10.72
N ILE A 154 3.98 -4.79 9.60
CA ILE A 154 4.02 -6.26 9.61
C ILE A 154 5.23 -6.78 10.38
N LYS A 155 6.42 -6.21 10.18
CA LYS A 155 7.66 -6.69 10.83
C LYS A 155 7.82 -6.24 12.29
N THR A 156 7.06 -5.25 12.73
CA THR A 156 7.14 -4.72 14.10
C THR A 156 5.85 -5.00 14.89
N TYR A 157 4.80 -4.24 14.64
CA TYR A 157 3.54 -4.29 15.38
C TYR A 157 2.83 -5.66 15.26
N TYR A 158 2.80 -6.23 14.05
CA TYR A 158 2.16 -7.54 13.79
C TYR A 158 3.16 -8.70 13.70
N LYS A 159 4.40 -8.54 14.19
CA LYS A 159 5.46 -9.56 14.07
C LYS A 159 5.06 -10.91 14.68
N GLY A 160 4.33 -10.86 15.79
CA GLY A 160 3.86 -12.05 16.51
C GLY A 160 2.56 -12.65 15.96
N ASP A 161 1.91 -12.00 14.99
CA ASP A 161 0.64 -12.47 14.45
C ASP A 161 0.86 -13.71 13.58
N PRO A 162 0.26 -14.87 13.92
CA PRO A 162 0.44 -16.10 13.16
C PRO A 162 0.09 -15.99 11.67
N LEU A 163 -0.81 -15.06 11.32
CA LEU A 163 -1.25 -14.84 9.96
C LEU A 163 -0.11 -14.39 9.03
N PHE A 164 0.87 -13.65 9.55
CA PHE A 164 1.99 -13.10 8.78
C PHE A 164 3.31 -13.86 8.99
N LYS A 165 3.33 -14.90 9.83
CA LYS A 165 4.56 -15.61 10.25
C LYS A 165 5.39 -16.15 9.07
N LYS A 166 4.73 -16.58 7.99
CA LYS A 166 5.39 -17.12 6.78
C LYS A 166 5.37 -16.14 5.59
N THR A 167 4.75 -14.98 5.74
CA THR A 167 4.59 -14.00 4.67
C THR A 167 5.93 -13.36 4.34
N LYS A 168 6.27 -13.35 3.04
CA LYS A 168 7.41 -12.59 2.50
C LYS A 168 6.93 -11.25 1.98
N ILE A 169 7.69 -10.20 2.26
CA ILE A 169 7.38 -8.83 1.87
C ILE A 169 8.32 -8.42 0.74
N VAL A 170 7.73 -8.01 -0.38
CA VAL A 170 8.44 -7.49 -1.55
C VAL A 170 8.01 -6.03 -1.73
N SER A 171 8.97 -5.12 -1.85
CA SER A 171 8.68 -3.72 -2.14
C SER A 171 9.24 -3.33 -3.50
N SER A 172 8.37 -2.84 -4.38
CA SER A 172 8.73 -2.28 -5.67
C SER A 172 8.93 -0.76 -5.54
N ILE A 173 10.12 -0.30 -5.92
CA ILE A 173 10.55 1.10 -5.84
C ILE A 173 10.45 1.75 -7.23
N TYR A 174 9.82 2.91 -7.25
CA TYR A 174 9.56 3.72 -8.45
C TYR A 174 10.28 5.06 -8.37
N ASN A 175 10.39 5.76 -9.49
CA ASN A 175 10.91 7.13 -9.52
C ASN A 175 9.85 8.12 -9.04
N GLU A 176 9.64 8.17 -7.72
CA GLU A 176 8.68 9.05 -7.07
C GLU A 176 9.32 10.39 -6.67
N ASN A 177 8.52 11.37 -6.25
CA ASN A 177 9.05 12.62 -5.71
C ASN A 177 9.61 12.41 -4.29
N PHE A 178 10.85 11.94 -4.22
CA PHE A 178 11.56 11.62 -2.98
C PHE A 178 11.79 12.83 -2.05
N GLU A 179 11.79 14.04 -2.61
CA GLU A 179 11.92 15.30 -1.88
C GLU A 179 10.61 15.81 -1.29
N LYS A 180 9.48 15.14 -1.58
CA LYS A 180 8.21 15.47 -0.94
C LYS A 180 8.37 15.39 0.59
N GLN A 181 8.12 16.53 1.25
CA GLN A 181 7.98 16.57 2.69
C GLN A 181 6.71 15.84 3.11
N ILE A 182 6.83 15.08 4.18
CA ILE A 182 5.76 14.33 4.81
C ILE A 182 5.37 15.05 6.10
N SER A 183 4.14 14.92 6.53
CA SER A 183 3.72 15.43 7.83
C SER A 183 4.52 14.79 8.99
N ILE A 184 5.17 15.60 9.83
CA ILE A 184 5.78 15.17 11.12
C ILE A 184 4.73 14.45 11.99
N ASP A 185 3.48 14.84 11.83
CA ASP A 185 2.36 14.31 12.55
C ASP A 185 2.08 12.84 12.19
N LEU A 186 2.38 12.41 10.96
CA LEU A 186 2.38 10.98 10.57
C LEU A 186 3.38 10.19 11.41
N ILE A 187 4.59 10.73 11.58
CA ILE A 187 5.68 10.08 12.33
C ILE A 187 5.32 9.93 13.80
N LYS A 188 4.73 10.98 14.41
CA LYS A 188 4.20 10.92 15.78
C LYS A 188 3.16 9.81 15.93
N LYS A 189 2.25 9.66 14.96
CA LYS A 189 1.20 8.61 15.00
C LYS A 189 1.78 7.20 14.90
N ILE A 190 2.77 6.99 14.05
CA ILE A 190 3.48 5.72 13.96
C ILE A 190 4.15 5.36 15.30
N LYS A 191 4.72 6.35 16.00
CA LYS A 191 5.29 6.17 17.35
C LYS A 191 4.22 5.81 18.39
N LEU A 192 3.05 6.46 18.34
CA LEU A 192 1.93 6.19 19.26
C LEU A 192 1.39 4.76 19.14
N ASP A 193 1.51 4.12 17.98
CA ASP A 193 1.16 2.71 17.83
C ASP A 193 2.15 1.74 18.54
N GLY A 194 3.15 2.26 19.27
CA GLY A 194 4.10 1.46 20.06
C GLY A 194 5.30 0.94 19.26
N ILE A 195 5.53 1.45 18.04
CA ILE A 195 6.68 1.09 17.23
C ILE A 195 7.94 1.76 17.81
N LYS A 196 8.90 0.94 18.25
CA LYS A 196 10.13 1.40 18.93
C LYS A 196 10.99 2.30 18.04
N ASN A 197 11.66 3.29 18.65
CA ASN A 197 12.52 4.26 17.96
C ASN A 197 13.61 3.63 17.08
N LYS A 198 14.17 2.47 17.45
CA LYS A 198 15.19 1.77 16.65
C LYS A 198 14.67 1.37 15.25
N SER A 199 13.35 1.20 15.08
CA SER A 199 12.71 0.90 13.81
C SER A 199 12.35 2.15 13.00
N LEU A 200 12.62 3.35 13.51
CA LEU A 200 12.22 4.64 12.93
C LEU A 200 13.43 5.54 12.59
N LYS A 201 14.64 4.97 12.52
CA LYS A 201 15.91 5.71 12.35
C LYS A 201 15.92 6.68 11.16
N HIS A 202 15.17 6.38 10.10
CA HIS A 202 15.15 7.20 8.90
C HIS A 202 14.17 8.38 9.00
N ILE A 203 13.06 8.23 9.72
CA ILE A 203 11.94 9.19 9.66
C ILE A 203 12.03 10.34 10.65
N GLU A 204 13.17 10.51 11.34
CA GLU A 204 13.43 11.76 12.06
C GLU A 204 13.42 12.96 11.10
N LYS A 205 13.77 12.72 9.83
CA LYS A 205 13.63 13.67 8.73
C LYS A 205 12.36 13.32 7.93
N PRO A 206 11.37 14.21 7.87
CA PRO A 206 10.05 13.88 7.34
C PRO A 206 10.00 14.01 5.81
N TYR A 207 10.70 13.12 5.11
CA TYR A 207 10.71 13.07 3.64
C TYR A 207 10.26 11.71 3.13
N LEU A 208 9.64 11.68 1.95
CA LEU A 208 9.20 10.43 1.33
C LEU A 208 10.38 9.44 1.19
N ARG A 209 11.57 9.90 0.81
CA ARG A 209 12.77 9.04 0.76
C ARG A 209 13.03 8.26 2.03
N ASN A 210 12.74 8.83 3.20
CA ASN A 210 12.98 8.17 4.47
C ASN A 210 11.90 7.14 4.80
N LEU A 211 10.65 7.37 4.40
CA LEU A 211 9.62 6.33 4.46
C LEU A 211 9.94 5.16 3.53
N ILE A 212 10.46 5.45 2.33
CA ILE A 212 10.89 4.41 1.39
C ILE A 212 12.07 3.61 1.96
N LYS A 213 13.04 4.24 2.62
CA LYS A 213 14.10 3.54 3.35
C LYS A 213 13.55 2.62 4.44
N LEU A 214 12.53 3.04 5.19
CA LEU A 214 11.86 2.15 6.15
C LEU A 214 11.16 0.97 5.48
N ALA A 215 10.51 1.19 4.33
CA ALA A 215 9.93 0.11 3.55
C ALA A 215 11.01 -0.88 3.09
N ILE A 216 12.15 -0.35 2.62
CA ILE A 216 13.32 -1.12 2.22
C ILE A 216 13.81 -1.98 3.39
N ASP A 217 14.08 -1.37 4.55
CA ASP A 217 14.57 -2.06 5.76
C ASP A 217 13.70 -3.24 6.19
N ASN A 218 12.38 -3.09 6.06
CA ASN A 218 11.41 -4.07 6.56
C ASN A 218 10.88 -5.01 5.45
N SER A 219 11.45 -4.97 4.26
CA SER A 219 11.12 -5.91 3.16
C SER A 219 12.16 -7.02 3.05
N ASP A 220 11.71 -8.21 2.64
CA ASP A 220 12.54 -9.39 2.38
C ASP A 220 13.20 -9.32 0.98
N LEU A 221 12.59 -8.61 0.03
CA LEU A 221 13.14 -8.36 -1.31
C LEU A 221 12.75 -6.97 -1.81
N ILE A 222 13.67 -6.32 -2.53
CA ILE A 222 13.46 -5.03 -3.18
C ILE A 222 13.50 -5.22 -4.69
N ILE A 223 12.56 -4.60 -5.40
CA ILE A 223 12.55 -4.56 -6.86
C ILE A 223 12.66 -3.10 -7.29
N LYS A 224 13.69 -2.77 -8.05
CA LYS A 224 13.76 -1.50 -8.76
C LYS A 224 12.94 -1.63 -10.04
N GLU A 225 11.80 -0.94 -10.09
CA GLU A 225 10.91 -1.02 -11.24
C GLU A 225 11.35 -0.09 -12.35
N ASP A 226 11.68 1.17 -12.03
CA ASP A 226 12.08 2.17 -13.02
C ASP A 226 13.59 2.12 -13.29
N LYS A 227 13.99 2.38 -14.54
CA LYS A 227 15.40 2.34 -14.97
C LYS A 227 16.27 3.27 -14.12
N TYR A 228 15.72 4.44 -13.80
CA TYR A 228 16.34 5.46 -12.97
C TYR A 228 15.49 5.66 -11.72
N VAL A 229 16.14 5.61 -10.57
CA VAL A 229 15.59 6.04 -9.27
C VAL A 229 16.61 6.99 -8.64
N HIS A 230 16.17 7.79 -7.68
CA HIS A 230 17.04 8.76 -7.03
C HIS A 230 18.33 8.12 -6.49
N SER A 231 19.48 8.74 -6.75
CA SER A 231 20.81 8.17 -6.48
C SER A 231 21.00 7.76 -5.01
N GLU A 232 20.47 8.56 -4.07
CA GLU A 232 20.50 8.23 -2.64
C GLU A 232 19.75 6.93 -2.31
N ILE A 233 18.62 6.67 -2.99
CA ILE A 233 17.84 5.45 -2.79
C ILE A 233 18.54 4.26 -3.45
N GLU A 234 19.10 4.46 -4.65
CA GLU A 234 19.87 3.42 -5.34
C GLU A 234 21.09 2.99 -4.52
N TYR A 235 21.87 3.95 -4.03
CA TYR A 235 22.99 3.70 -3.13
C TYR A 235 22.56 2.93 -1.87
N TYR A 236 21.44 3.33 -1.26
CA TYR A 236 20.92 2.67 -0.07
C TYR A 236 20.44 1.23 -0.31
N ILE A 237 19.80 0.95 -1.46
CA ILE A 237 19.41 -0.41 -1.86
C ILE A 237 20.67 -1.28 -2.00
N ASN A 238 21.70 -0.78 -2.68
CA ASN A 238 22.95 -1.51 -2.91
C ASN A 238 23.67 -1.83 -1.59
N LEU A 239 23.70 -0.90 -0.63
CA LEU A 239 24.30 -1.14 0.69
C LEU A 239 23.61 -2.25 1.49
N LYS A 240 22.30 -2.43 1.33
CA LYS A 240 21.55 -3.46 2.08
C LYS A 240 21.73 -4.87 1.50
N HIS A 241 22.08 -4.95 0.22
CA HIS A 241 22.24 -6.21 -0.51
C HIS A 241 23.72 -6.59 -0.76
N ALA A 242 24.66 -5.76 -0.31
CA ALA A 242 26.09 -6.08 -0.18
C ALA A 242 26.35 -6.87 1.10
#